data_AF-A0A7Z1QA72-F1
#
_entry.id   AF-A0A7Z1QA72-F1
#
_cell.length_a   1.000
_cell.length_b   1.000
_cell.length_c   1.000
_cell.angle_alpha   90.00
_cell.angle_beta   90.00
_cell.angle_gamma   90.00
#
_symmetry.space_group_name_H-M   'P 1'
#
loop_
_entity.id
_entity.type
_entity.pdbx_description
1 polymer ?
#
loop_
_entity_poly.entity_id
_entity_poly.type
_entity_poly.pdbx_seq_one_letter_code
_entity_poly.pdbx_strand_id
1 'polypeptide(L)'
;MRKVKTDNSDLIQYLETVKELKNHISIEEYRNEYRRLRSDVIPWSKVQKFKSEHTELRRLDKKRESFIECFIDELNPISSSKANTAAKSSGNFDLFNERALYRKALSEKSDDEIFALVIKQRTEAAVEFQRSIEQSLEQLSHISSEFEPSSQKRRKISL
;
A
#
# COMPACT_ATOMS: atom_id res chain seq x y z
N MET A 1 5.74 6.83 -14.99
CA MET A 1 5.04 5.59 -14.59
C MET A 1 4.93 5.55 -13.07
N ARG A 2 3.75 5.21 -12.54
CA ARG A 2 3.64 4.88 -11.11
C ARG A 2 4.55 3.69 -10.83
N LYS A 3 5.20 3.66 -9.66
CA LYS A 3 6.02 2.49 -9.28
C LYS A 3 5.11 1.28 -9.13
N VAL A 4 5.31 0.28 -9.96
CA VAL A 4 4.60 -1.00 -9.88
C VAL A 4 5.06 -1.72 -8.63
N LYS A 5 4.12 -2.18 -7.81
CA LYS A 5 4.41 -3.06 -6.68
C LYS A 5 4.53 -4.48 -7.19
N THR A 6 5.68 -5.09 -6.97
CA THR A 6 5.95 -6.49 -7.36
C THR A 6 5.59 -7.50 -6.27
N ASP A 7 5.33 -7.02 -5.05
CA ASP A 7 4.86 -7.80 -3.92
C ASP A 7 3.62 -7.14 -3.30
N ASN A 8 2.66 -7.97 -2.90
CA ASN A 8 1.39 -7.57 -2.28
C ASN A 8 1.18 -8.25 -0.93
N SER A 9 2.26 -8.74 -0.30
CA SER A 9 2.22 -9.39 1.01
C SER A 9 1.60 -8.50 2.10
N ASP A 10 1.73 -7.18 1.99
CA ASP A 10 1.10 -6.20 2.87
C ASP A 10 -0.43 -6.22 2.81
N LEU A 11 -1.02 -6.31 1.61
CA LEU A 11 -2.48 -6.44 1.43
C LEU A 11 -2.99 -7.76 2.00
N ILE A 12 -2.24 -8.86 1.81
CA ILE A 12 -2.58 -10.18 2.36
C ILE A 12 -2.55 -10.14 3.89
N GLN A 13 -1.46 -9.63 4.47
CA GLN A 13 -1.31 -9.54 5.92
C GLN A 13 -2.35 -8.60 6.54
N TYR A 14 -2.74 -7.52 5.85
CA TYR A 14 -3.83 -6.66 6.28
C TYR A 14 -5.15 -7.43 6.37
N LEU A 15 -5.52 -8.18 5.32
CA LEU A 15 -6.74 -8.99 5.33
C LEU A 15 -6.74 -10.05 6.43
N GLU A 16 -5.61 -10.73 6.64
CA GLU A 16 -5.44 -11.69 7.73
C GLU A 16 -5.63 -11.02 9.10
N THR A 17 -5.04 -9.84 9.30
CA THR A 17 -5.16 -9.05 10.54
C THR A 17 -6.62 -8.64 10.79
N VAL A 18 -7.33 -8.14 9.77
CA VAL A 18 -8.74 -7.78 9.86
C VAL A 18 -9.62 -9.00 10.15
N LYS A 19 -9.31 -10.15 9.54
CA LYS A 19 -10.03 -11.40 9.79
C LYS A 19 -9.83 -11.89 11.23
N GLU A 20 -8.61 -11.80 11.75
CA GLU A 20 -8.30 -12.18 13.12
C GLU A 20 -8.98 -11.25 14.14
N LEU A 21 -9.00 -9.94 13.87
CA LEU A 21 -9.70 -8.96 14.70
C LEU A 21 -11.18 -9.28 14.92
N LYS A 22 -11.86 -9.91 13.94
CA LYS A 22 -13.27 -10.31 14.08
C LYS A 22 -13.52 -11.40 15.14
N ASN A 23 -12.46 -12.08 15.60
CA ASN A 23 -12.56 -13.08 16.67
C ASN A 23 -12.47 -12.48 18.08
N HIS A 24 -12.21 -11.17 18.19
CA HIS A 24 -12.12 -10.45 19.44
C HIS A 24 -13.33 -9.51 19.62
N ILE A 25 -13.54 -8.99 20.83
CA ILE A 25 -14.42 -7.82 21.02
C ILE A 25 -13.91 -6.66 20.17
N SER A 26 -14.81 -5.75 19.78
CA SER A 26 -14.39 -4.58 19.02
C SER A 26 -13.43 -3.72 19.84
N ILE A 27 -12.53 -3.00 19.14
CA ILE A 27 -11.61 -2.09 19.82
C ILE A 27 -12.36 -0.98 20.57
N GLU A 28 -13.52 -0.56 20.08
CA GLU A 28 -14.35 0.45 20.70
C GLU A 28 -14.94 -0.05 22.02
N GLU A 29 -15.50 -1.27 22.05
CA GLU A 29 -15.94 -1.92 23.28
C GLU A 29 -14.80 -2.06 24.28
N TYR A 30 -13.62 -2.53 23.85
CA TYR A 30 -12.43 -2.59 24.70
C TYR A 30 -12.07 -1.21 25.27
N ARG A 31 -12.05 -0.16 24.45
CA ARG A 31 -11.70 1.21 24.87
C ARG A 31 -12.73 1.76 25.87
N ASN A 32 -14.01 1.52 25.64
CA ASN A 32 -15.10 1.94 26.53
C ASN A 32 -15.02 1.24 27.89
N GLU A 33 -14.83 -0.09 27.89
CA GLU A 33 -14.69 -0.87 29.11
C GLU A 33 -13.42 -0.51 29.89
N TYR A 34 -12.30 -0.36 29.19
CA TYR A 34 -11.05 0.08 29.82
C TYR A 34 -11.18 1.46 30.46
N ARG A 35 -11.91 2.40 29.83
CA ARG A 35 -12.20 3.72 30.40
C ARG A 35 -13.07 3.59 31.65
N ARG A 36 -14.16 2.82 31.60
CA ARG A 36 -15.05 2.56 32.75
C ARG A 36 -14.27 2.01 33.95
N LEU A 37 -13.47 0.96 33.72
CA LEU A 37 -12.64 0.33 34.76
C LEU A 37 -11.64 1.30 35.42
N ARG A 38 -11.22 2.36 34.71
CA ARG A 38 -10.33 3.40 35.25
C ARG A 38 -11.06 4.52 35.99
N SER A 39 -12.32 4.76 35.67
CA SER A 39 -13.14 5.81 36.27
C SER A 39 -13.80 5.37 37.58
N ASP A 40 -14.05 4.07 37.74
CA ASP A 40 -14.62 3.51 38.95
C ASP A 40 -13.56 3.35 40.07
N VAL A 41 -14.01 3.18 41.32
CA VAL A 41 -13.15 2.83 42.46
C VAL A 41 -12.76 1.34 42.40
N ILE A 42 -12.24 0.90 41.26
CA ILE A 42 -11.85 -0.47 41.00
C ILE A 42 -10.36 -0.63 41.32
N PRO A 43 -9.96 -1.72 42.02
CA PRO A 43 -8.55 -2.01 42.27
C PRO A 43 -7.73 -2.04 40.98
N TRP A 44 -6.58 -1.34 40.98
CA TRP A 44 -5.68 -1.24 39.83
C TRP A 44 -5.27 -2.61 39.25
N SER A 45 -5.16 -3.63 40.10
CA SER A 45 -4.87 -5.01 39.68
C SER A 45 -5.90 -5.58 38.69
N LYS A 46 -7.19 -5.25 38.84
CA LYS A 46 -8.25 -5.66 37.91
C LYS A 46 -8.13 -4.94 36.57
N VAL A 47 -7.80 -3.65 36.60
CA VAL A 47 -7.56 -2.84 35.38
C VAL A 47 -6.36 -3.39 34.59
N GLN A 48 -5.27 -3.73 35.29
CA GLN A 48 -4.10 -4.35 34.66
C GLN A 48 -4.43 -5.71 34.07
N LYS A 49 -5.17 -6.55 34.80
CA LYS A 49 -5.58 -7.87 34.32
C LYS A 49 -6.40 -7.78 33.03
N PHE A 50 -7.43 -6.91 33.00
CA PHE A 50 -8.25 -6.68 31.82
C PHE A 50 -7.41 -6.21 30.62
N LYS A 51 -6.49 -5.25 30.84
CA LYS A 51 -5.59 -4.78 29.79
C LYS A 51 -4.69 -5.90 29.24
N SER A 52 -4.17 -6.75 30.10
CA SER A 52 -3.29 -7.87 29.74
C SER A 52 -4.03 -8.94 28.95
N GLU A 53 -5.27 -9.27 29.34
CA GLU A 53 -6.13 -10.24 28.62
C GLU A 53 -6.42 -9.81 27.18
N HIS A 54 -6.45 -8.49 26.91
CA HIS A 54 -6.72 -7.93 25.58
C HIS A 54 -5.45 -7.47 24.84
N THR A 55 -4.28 -8.02 25.19
CA THR A 55 -3.01 -7.64 24.56
C THR A 55 -3.01 -7.91 23.05
N GLU A 56 -3.49 -9.08 22.63
CA GLU A 56 -3.52 -9.45 21.20
C GLU A 56 -4.46 -8.56 20.39
N LEU A 57 -5.67 -8.28 20.88
CA LEU A 57 -6.60 -7.31 20.27
C LEU A 57 -5.91 -5.97 20.01
N ARG A 58 -5.21 -5.42 21.02
CA ARG A 58 -4.51 -4.13 20.88
C ARG A 58 -3.33 -4.19 19.92
N ARG A 59 -2.63 -5.32 19.87
CA ARG A 59 -1.51 -5.53 18.95
C ARG A 59 -2.00 -5.57 17.50
N LEU A 60 -3.08 -6.32 17.26
CA LEU A 60 -3.71 -6.44 15.95
C LEU A 60 -4.33 -5.11 15.48
N ASP A 61 -5.01 -4.40 16.37
CA ASP A 61 -5.59 -3.07 16.08
C ASP A 61 -4.50 -2.08 15.64
N LYS A 62 -3.39 -2.01 16.38
CA LYS A 62 -2.23 -1.19 16.02
C LYS A 62 -1.60 -1.63 14.69
N LYS A 63 -1.56 -2.93 14.42
CA LYS A 63 -1.06 -3.46 13.14
C LYS A 63 -1.96 -3.04 11.98
N ARG A 64 -3.29 -3.12 12.15
CA ARG A 64 -4.28 -2.63 11.17
C ARG A 64 -4.08 -1.13 10.90
N GLU A 65 -4.03 -0.31 11.95
CA GLU A 65 -3.80 1.14 11.84
C GLU A 65 -2.48 1.44 11.08
N SER A 66 -1.41 0.70 11.37
CA SER A 66 -0.13 0.87 10.66
C SER A 66 -0.21 0.57 9.17
N PHE A 67 -0.95 -0.46 8.75
CA PHE A 67 -1.15 -0.75 7.33
C PHE A 67 -1.93 0.36 6.62
N ILE A 68 -3.01 0.84 7.25
CA ILE A 68 -3.81 1.94 6.72
C ILE A 68 -2.97 3.19 6.50
N GLU A 69 -2.11 3.55 7.46
CA GLU A 69 -1.20 4.69 7.30
C GLU A 69 -0.22 4.52 6.13
N CYS A 70 0.32 3.31 5.94
CA CYS A 70 1.16 3.01 4.79
C CYS A 70 0.38 3.11 3.46
N PHE A 71 -0.86 2.63 3.43
CA PHE A 71 -1.74 2.71 2.27
C PHE A 71 -2.12 4.14 1.92
N ILE A 72 -2.43 4.97 2.91
CA ILE A 72 -2.67 6.41 2.72
C ILE A 72 -1.43 7.08 2.11
N ASP A 73 -0.24 6.74 2.59
CA ASP A 73 1.01 7.28 2.06
C ASP A 73 1.31 6.84 0.63
N GLU A 74 0.88 5.64 0.24
CA GLU A 74 0.98 5.12 -1.13
C GLU A 74 -0.05 5.76 -2.09
N LEU A 75 -1.27 5.95 -1.62
CA LEU A 75 -2.35 6.58 -2.38
C LEU A 75 -2.13 8.08 -2.59
N ASN A 76 -1.35 8.73 -1.72
CA ASN A 76 -1.08 10.15 -1.84
C ASN A 76 -0.30 10.45 -3.14
N PRO A 77 -0.81 11.33 -4.02
CA PRO A 77 -0.14 11.66 -5.28
C PRO A 77 1.23 12.34 -5.08
N ILE A 78 1.46 12.94 -3.91
CA ILE A 78 2.71 13.61 -3.56
C ILE A 78 3.47 12.73 -2.56
N SER A 79 4.62 12.20 -3.00
CA SER A 79 5.47 11.40 -2.11
C SER A 79 6.04 12.27 -0.98
N SER A 80 6.24 11.64 0.19
CA SER A 80 6.87 12.31 1.34
C SER A 80 8.26 12.83 1.00
N SER A 81 9.04 12.07 0.22
CA SER A 81 10.35 12.50 -0.26
C SER A 81 10.28 13.76 -1.10
N LYS A 82 9.36 13.83 -2.07
CA LYS A 82 9.22 14.99 -2.96
C LYS A 82 8.81 16.24 -2.18
N ALA A 83 7.84 16.11 -1.28
CA ALA A 83 7.41 17.22 -0.42
C ALA A 83 8.54 17.72 0.50
N ASN A 84 9.26 16.79 1.14
CA ASN A 84 10.36 17.14 2.04
C ASN A 84 11.55 17.78 1.31
N THR A 85 11.90 17.29 0.13
CA THR A 85 12.97 17.88 -0.68
C THR A 85 12.60 19.30 -1.07
N ALA A 86 11.39 19.55 -1.59
CA ALA A 86 10.96 20.89 -1.97
C ALA A 86 11.04 21.89 -0.79
N ALA A 87 10.51 21.49 0.37
CA ALA A 87 10.53 22.33 1.57
C ALA A 87 11.97 22.63 2.03
N LYS A 88 12.85 21.61 2.07
CA LYS A 88 14.22 21.77 2.56
C LYS A 88 15.15 22.49 1.57
N SER A 89 15.03 22.22 0.28
CA SER A 89 15.95 22.75 -0.73
C SER A 89 15.56 24.13 -1.23
N SER A 90 14.25 24.43 -1.30
CA SER A 90 13.74 25.66 -1.91
C SER A 90 12.92 26.53 -0.96
N GLY A 91 12.64 26.05 0.27
CA GLY A 91 11.72 26.73 1.19
C GLY A 91 10.26 26.72 0.73
N ASN A 92 9.94 25.99 -0.35
CA ASN A 92 8.58 25.88 -0.86
C ASN A 92 7.79 24.84 -0.06
N PHE A 93 6.77 25.30 0.67
CA PHE A 93 5.88 24.47 1.48
C PHE A 93 4.58 24.08 0.77
N ASP A 94 4.34 24.53 -0.46
CA ASP A 94 3.10 24.27 -1.19
C ASP A 94 2.87 22.77 -1.36
N LEU A 95 3.89 22.03 -1.82
CA LEU A 95 3.82 20.57 -1.95
C LEU A 95 3.62 19.85 -0.62
N PHE A 96 4.16 20.42 0.47
CA PHE A 96 3.96 19.85 1.81
C PHE A 96 2.51 20.04 2.28
N ASN A 97 1.96 21.23 2.06
CA ASN A 97 0.57 21.58 2.39
C ASN A 97 -0.42 20.79 1.54
N GLU A 98 -0.21 20.71 0.22
CA GLU A 98 -1.02 19.90 -0.69
C GLU A 98 -1.01 18.43 -0.28
N ARG A 99 0.17 17.88 0.04
CA ARG A 99 0.29 16.51 0.53
C ARG A 99 -0.53 16.30 1.80
N ALA A 100 -0.48 17.25 2.73
CA ALA A 100 -1.24 17.19 3.98
C ALA A 100 -2.75 17.20 3.73
N LEU A 101 -3.24 17.99 2.76
CA LEU A 101 -4.65 18.02 2.36
C LEU A 101 -5.08 16.66 1.76
N TYR A 102 -4.31 16.09 0.83
CA TYR A 102 -4.60 14.77 0.28
C TYR A 102 -4.60 13.70 1.35
N ARG A 103 -3.62 13.72 2.27
CA ARG A 103 -3.56 12.76 3.38
C ARG A 103 -4.81 12.86 4.25
N LYS A 104 -5.22 14.07 4.62
CA LYS A 104 -6.43 14.29 5.42
C LYS A 104 -7.68 13.74 4.74
N ALA A 105 -7.87 14.05 3.46
CA ALA A 105 -9.01 13.54 2.68
C ALA A 105 -9.03 12.01 2.56
N LEU A 106 -7.85 11.37 2.52
CA LEU A 106 -7.73 9.91 2.55
C LEU A 106 -8.01 9.34 3.94
N SER A 107 -7.54 9.99 5.02
CA SER A 107 -7.79 9.57 6.41
C SER A 107 -9.25 9.67 6.83
N GLU A 108 -10.07 10.45 6.13
CA GLU A 108 -11.52 10.53 6.35
C GLU A 108 -12.29 9.35 5.73
N LYS A 109 -11.63 8.53 4.90
CA LYS A 109 -12.22 7.33 4.30
C LYS A 109 -12.22 6.16 5.28
N SER A 110 -13.10 5.20 5.04
CA SER A 110 -13.07 3.95 5.79
C SER A 110 -11.87 3.09 5.39
N ASP A 111 -11.48 2.20 6.31
CA ASP A 111 -10.45 1.18 6.08
C ASP A 111 -10.71 0.38 4.78
N ASP A 112 -11.96 -0.03 4.54
CA ASP A 112 -12.37 -0.77 3.34
C ASP A 112 -12.23 0.06 2.06
N GLU A 113 -12.59 1.35 2.11
CA GLU A 113 -12.43 2.27 0.99
C GLU A 113 -10.96 2.49 0.65
N ILE A 114 -10.11 2.71 1.66
CA ILE A 114 -8.66 2.86 1.49
C ILE A 114 -8.08 1.59 0.86
N PHE A 115 -8.44 0.43 1.38
CA PHE A 115 -7.98 -0.86 0.88
C PHE A 115 -8.39 -1.08 -0.60
N ALA A 116 -9.65 -0.80 -0.95
CA ALA A 116 -10.14 -0.88 -2.32
C ALA A 116 -9.40 0.06 -3.28
N LEU A 117 -9.10 1.29 -2.83
CA LEU A 117 -8.32 2.26 -3.61
C LEU A 117 -6.90 1.77 -3.88
N VAL A 118 -6.23 1.14 -2.90
CA VAL A 118 -4.88 0.58 -3.11
C VAL A 118 -4.92 -0.55 -4.14
N ILE A 119 -5.87 -1.48 -4.01
CA ILE A 119 -6.04 -2.57 -4.98
C ILE A 119 -6.20 -1.97 -6.38
N LYS A 120 -7.13 -1.02 -6.54
CA LYS A 120 -7.37 -0.36 -7.82
C LYS A 120 -6.10 0.28 -8.38
N GLN A 121 -5.40 1.09 -7.59
CA GLN A 121 -4.18 1.78 -8.01
C GLN A 121 -3.08 0.80 -8.44
N ARG A 122 -2.88 -0.28 -7.68
CA ARG A 122 -1.87 -1.31 -8.00
C ARG A 122 -2.25 -2.13 -9.23
N THR A 123 -3.52 -2.51 -9.38
CA THR A 123 -4.02 -3.21 -10.57
C THR A 123 -3.84 -2.35 -11.82
N GLU A 124 -4.22 -1.07 -11.78
CA GLU A 124 -4.00 -0.14 -12.89
C GLU A 124 -2.51 -0.06 -13.27
N ALA A 125 -1.63 0.12 -12.28
CA ALA A 125 -0.19 0.19 -12.52
C ALA A 125 0.38 -1.11 -13.09
N ALA A 126 -0.09 -2.27 -12.64
CA ALA A 126 0.32 -3.57 -13.15
C ALA A 126 -0.12 -3.79 -14.59
N VAL A 127 -1.35 -3.38 -14.95
CA VAL A 127 -1.87 -3.47 -16.32
C VAL A 127 -1.11 -2.53 -17.26
N GLU A 128 -0.82 -1.29 -16.85
CA GLU A 128 0.02 -0.37 -17.62
C GLU A 128 1.41 -0.94 -17.87
N PHE A 129 2.00 -1.57 -16.84
CA PHE A 129 3.31 -2.20 -16.95
C PHE A 129 3.31 -3.42 -17.87
N GLN A 130 2.29 -4.27 -17.77
CA GLN A 130 2.11 -5.40 -18.68
C GLN A 130 2.06 -4.92 -20.14
N ARG A 131 1.23 -3.91 -20.44
CA ARG A 131 1.15 -3.33 -21.80
C ARG A 131 2.50 -2.79 -22.27
N SER A 132 3.25 -2.14 -21.38
CA SER A 132 4.60 -1.65 -21.70
C SER A 132 5.57 -2.79 -22.02
N ILE A 133 5.48 -3.93 -21.32
CA ILE A 133 6.29 -5.11 -21.62
C ILE A 133 5.89 -5.71 -22.97
N GLU A 134 4.59 -5.90 -23.21
CA GLU A 134 4.07 -6.45 -24.46
C GLU A 134 4.54 -5.61 -25.66
N GLN A 135 4.42 -4.29 -25.58
CA GLN A 135 4.90 -3.38 -26.62
C GLN A 135 6.42 -3.47 -26.82
N SER A 136 7.19 -3.57 -25.74
CA SER A 136 8.65 -3.71 -25.84
C SER A 136 9.06 -5.05 -26.47
N LEU A 137 8.35 -6.14 -26.16
CA LEU A 137 8.59 -7.45 -26.76
C LEU A 137 8.25 -7.46 -28.26
N GLU A 138 7.18 -6.79 -28.67
CA GLU A 138 6.81 -6.62 -30.07
C GLU A 138 7.91 -5.87 -30.85
N GLN A 139 8.42 -4.78 -30.28
CA GLN A 139 9.55 -4.03 -30.86
C GLN A 139 10.80 -4.90 -31.01
N LEU A 140 11.16 -5.68 -29.97
CA LEU A 140 12.30 -6.58 -30.02
C LEU A 140 12.12 -7.70 -31.05
N SER A 141 10.90 -8.22 -31.20
CA SER A 141 10.57 -9.22 -32.23
C SER A 141 10.74 -8.65 -33.64
N HIS A 142 10.30 -7.41 -33.87
CA HIS A 142 10.49 -6.73 -35.16
C HIS A 142 11.98 -6.57 -35.47
N ILE A 143 12.77 -6.06 -34.52
CA ILE A 143 14.22 -5.92 -34.66
C ILE A 143 14.85 -7.28 -34.97
N SER A 144 14.51 -8.33 -34.22
CA SER A 144 15.06 -9.68 -34.46
C SER A 144 14.76 -10.20 -35.86
N SER A 145 13.57 -9.91 -36.41
CA SER A 145 13.19 -10.32 -37.76
C SER A 145 14.01 -9.63 -38.86
N GLU A 146 14.54 -8.42 -38.63
CA GLU A 146 15.41 -7.73 -39.59
C GLU A 146 16.80 -8.38 -39.68
N PHE A 147 17.22 -9.11 -38.65
CA PHE A 147 18.51 -9.79 -38.58
C PHE A 147 18.46 -11.28 -38.96
N GLU A 148 17.28 -11.85 -39.16
CA GLU A 148 17.13 -13.18 -39.77
C GLU A 148 17.71 -13.12 -41.20
N PRO A 149 18.78 -13.89 -41.52
CA PRO A 149 19.36 -13.85 -42.85
C PRO A 149 18.31 -14.32 -43.85
N SER A 150 18.04 -13.50 -44.88
CA SER A 150 17.22 -13.97 -45.99
C SER A 150 17.85 -15.25 -46.49
N SER A 151 17.10 -16.35 -46.42
CA SER A 151 17.49 -17.64 -47.00
C SER A 151 17.44 -17.58 -48.54
N GLN A 152 17.86 -16.45 -49.12
CA GLN A 152 18.18 -16.31 -50.53
C GLN A 152 19.41 -17.16 -50.80
N LYS A 153 19.13 -18.43 -51.07
CA LYS A 153 19.90 -19.39 -51.87
C LYS A 153 21.18 -18.76 -52.40
N ARG A 154 22.29 -18.94 -51.69
CA ARG A 154 23.64 -18.81 -52.28
C ARG A 154 23.63 -19.67 -53.54
N ARG A 155 23.52 -19.05 -54.72
CA ARG A 155 23.75 -19.76 -55.99
C ARG A 155 25.18 -20.27 -55.92
N LYS A 156 25.36 -21.58 -55.76
CA LYS A 156 26.64 -22.24 -56.03
C LYS A 156 27.00 -21.90 -57.46
N ILE A 157 28.01 -21.06 -57.65
CA ILE A 157 28.69 -20.94 -58.92
C ILE A 157 29.65 -22.12 -58.95
N SER A 158 29.32 -23.14 -59.75
CA SER A 158 30.22 -24.23 -60.09
C SER A 158 31.35 -23.67 -60.96
N LEU A 159 32.60 -24.02 -60.63
CA LEU A 159 33.81 -23.72 -61.42
C LEU A 159 33.83 -24.54 -62.72
#